data_AF-A0A6P3S083-F1
#
_entry.id   AF-A0A6P3S083-F1
#
_cell.length_a   1.000
_cell.length_b   1.000
_cell.length_c   1.000
_cell.angle_alpha   90.00
_cell.angle_beta   90.00
_cell.angle_gamma   90.00
#
_symmetry.space_group_name_H-M   'P 1'
#
loop_
_entity.id
_entity.type
_entity.pdbx_description
1 polymer ?
#
loop_
_entity_poly.entity_id
_entity_poly.type
_entity_poly.pdbx_seq_one_letter_code
_entity_poly.pdbx_strand_id
1 'polypeptide(L)'
;ADFAIEALAKATYERLFRWILSRVNKALDKTHRQGASFLGILDIAGFEIFEVNSFEQLCINYTNEKLQQLFNHTMFILEQEEYQREGIEWNFIDFGLDLQPCIELIERPVRARTTLARVCGLVRPARTLPALRCARLPPGPCELSHTSP
;
A
#
# COMPACT_ATOMS: atom_id res chain seq x y z
N ALA A 1 -8.57 18.21 34.50
CA ALA A 1 -7.60 17.23 35.03
C ALA A 1 -7.59 15.97 34.16
N ASP A 2 -8.76 15.53 33.69
CA ASP A 2 -8.93 14.25 32.98
C ASP A 2 -8.11 14.11 31.69
N PHE A 3 -8.05 15.16 30.85
CA PHE A 3 -7.19 15.15 29.66
C PHE A 3 -5.70 14.90 29.95
N ALA A 4 -5.19 15.40 31.08
CA ALA A 4 -3.79 15.19 31.46
C ALA A 4 -3.55 13.76 31.94
N ILE A 5 -4.53 13.15 32.62
CA ILE A 5 -4.49 11.75 33.06
C ILE A 5 -4.53 10.82 31.83
N GLU A 6 -5.44 11.08 30.88
CA GLU A 6 -5.53 10.31 29.63
C GLU A 6 -4.23 10.40 28.81
N ALA A 7 -3.68 11.61 28.65
CA ALA A 7 -2.42 11.81 27.94
C ALA A 7 -1.26 11.09 28.62
N LEU A 8 -1.18 11.15 29.96
CA LEU A 8 -0.16 10.46 30.74
C LEU A 8 -0.30 8.94 30.63
N ALA A 9 -1.53 8.42 30.67
CA ALA A 9 -1.79 6.98 30.51
C ALA A 9 -1.34 6.48 29.12
N LYS A 10 -1.73 7.19 28.06
CA LYS A 10 -1.31 6.88 26.67
C LYS A 10 0.21 6.91 26.52
N ALA A 11 0.87 7.96 27.00
CA ALA A 11 2.32 8.10 26.92
C ALA A 11 3.06 7.02 27.73
N THR A 12 2.53 6.66 28.91
CA THR A 12 3.12 5.62 29.76
C THR A 12 3.03 4.25 29.10
N TYR A 13 1.85 3.91 28.56
CA TYR A 13 1.65 2.65 27.84
C TYR A 13 2.52 2.56 26.59
N GLU A 14 2.62 3.64 25.80
CA GLU A 14 3.49 3.69 24.62
C GLU A 14 4.96 3.41 24.99
N ARG A 15 5.46 4.05 26.04
CA ARG A 15 6.83 3.86 26.52
C ARG A 15 7.08 2.43 27.02
N LEU A 16 6.11 1.85 27.72
CA LEU A 16 6.16 0.46 28.17
C LEU A 16 6.21 -0.51 26.97
N PHE A 17 5.32 -0.32 26.00
CA PHE A 17 5.26 -1.15 24.79
C PHE A 17 6.58 -1.08 24.01
N ARG A 18 7.13 0.12 23.78
CA ARG A 18 8.44 0.30 23.14
C ARG A 18 9.57 -0.37 23.91
N TRP A 19 9.53 -0.32 25.24
CA TRP A 19 10.52 -1.00 26.08
C TRP A 19 10.45 -2.52 25.94
N ILE A 20 9.25 -3.11 25.96
CA ILE A 20 9.05 -4.55 25.73
C ILE A 20 9.57 -4.94 24.34
N LEU A 21 9.19 -4.21 23.29
CA LEU A 21 9.63 -4.45 21.93
C LEU A 21 11.16 -4.44 21.80
N SER A 22 11.82 -3.45 22.41
CA SER A 22 13.28 -3.38 22.44
C SER A 22 13.93 -4.57 23.13
N ARG A 23 13.34 -5.07 24.24
CA ARG A 23 13.84 -6.23 24.97
C ARG A 23 13.68 -7.52 24.16
N VAL A 24 12.54 -7.69 23.47
CA VAL A 24 12.29 -8.82 22.56
C VAL A 24 13.28 -8.80 21.40
N ASN A 25 13.44 -7.65 20.73
CA ASN A 25 14.38 -7.50 19.61
C ASN A 25 15.82 -7.83 20.05
N LYS A 26 16.27 -7.32 21.20
CA LYS A 26 17.62 -7.63 21.73
C LYS A 26 17.81 -9.10 22.08
N ALA A 27 16.74 -9.82 22.44
CA ALA A 27 16.81 -11.25 22.71
C ALA A 27 16.94 -12.06 21.41
N LEU A 28 16.24 -11.65 20.35
CA LEU A 28 16.25 -12.28 19.02
C LEU A 28 17.51 -11.98 18.21
N ASP A 29 18.10 -10.79 18.39
CA ASP A 29 19.31 -10.31 17.70
C ASP A 29 20.61 -11.03 18.14
N LYS A 30 20.53 -11.98 19.10
CA LYS A 30 21.66 -12.83 19.49
C LYS A 30 22.05 -13.84 18.42
N THR A 31 21.23 -13.99 17.38
CA THR A 31 21.45 -14.89 16.25
C THR A 31 22.27 -14.17 15.18
N HIS A 32 23.48 -13.74 15.52
CA HIS A 32 24.36 -12.95 14.64
C HIS A 32 25.01 -13.80 13.53
N ARG A 33 24.19 -14.52 12.75
CA ARG A 33 24.59 -14.94 11.41
C ARG A 33 24.25 -13.76 10.51
N GLN A 34 25.27 -13.04 10.07
CA GLN A 34 25.19 -12.09 8.96
C GLN A 34 24.85 -12.87 7.67
N GLY A 35 23.66 -13.46 7.60
CA GLY A 35 23.10 -13.97 6.37
C GLY A 35 22.77 -12.77 5.50
N ALA A 36 23.27 -12.75 4.27
CA ALA A 36 23.11 -11.64 3.32
C ALA A 36 21.66 -11.38 2.86
N SER A 37 20.66 -11.98 3.53
CA SER A 37 19.24 -11.91 3.16
C SER A 37 18.36 -12.05 4.39
N PHE A 38 17.24 -11.31 4.41
CA PHE A 38 16.20 -11.43 5.44
C PHE A 38 14.84 -11.63 4.77
N LEU A 39 13.94 -12.34 5.46
CA LEU A 39 12.54 -12.48 5.06
C LEU A 39 11.68 -11.68 6.04
N GLY A 40 11.10 -10.58 5.56
CA GLY A 40 10.18 -9.76 6.34
C GLY A 40 8.75 -10.28 6.21
N ILE A 41 8.06 -10.42 7.34
CA ILE A 41 6.61 -10.69 7.38
C ILE A 41 5.93 -9.41 7.85
N LEU A 42 4.96 -8.92 7.09
CA LEU A 42 4.18 -7.73 7.41
C LEU A 42 2.77 -8.14 7.85
N ASP A 43 2.37 -7.72 9.05
CA ASP A 43 1.03 -7.89 9.60
C ASP A 43 0.53 -6.51 10.06
N ILE A 44 -0.41 -5.93 9.32
CA ILE A 44 -0.99 -4.62 9.60
C ILE A 44 -2.49 -4.61 9.30
N ALA A 45 -3.22 -3.63 9.84
CA ALA A 45 -4.64 -3.44 9.55
C ALA A 45 -4.89 -3.00 8.09
N GLY A 46 -5.96 -3.52 7.49
CA GLY A 46 -6.44 -3.11 6.16
C GLY A 46 -7.15 -1.76 6.18
N PHE A 47 -7.75 -1.36 5.05
CA PHE A 47 -8.53 -0.12 4.95
C PHE A 47 -9.70 -0.10 5.96
N GLU A 48 -9.82 1.00 6.68
CA GLU A 48 -10.91 1.25 7.63
C GLU A 48 -11.86 2.32 7.10
N ILE A 49 -13.16 2.03 7.12
CA ILE A 49 -14.23 2.94 6.71
C ILE A 49 -15.26 3.01 7.84
N PHE A 50 -15.24 4.10 8.61
CA PHE A 50 -16.21 4.35 9.67
C PHE A 50 -17.06 5.58 9.39
N GLU A 51 -18.15 5.74 10.14
CA GLU A 51 -19.01 6.93 10.06
C GLU A 51 -18.26 8.21 10.46
N VAL A 52 -17.30 8.09 11.38
CA VAL A 52 -16.39 9.16 11.78
C VAL A 52 -14.97 8.62 11.73
N ASN A 53 -14.16 9.13 10.79
CA ASN A 53 -12.74 8.78 10.69
C ASN A 53 -11.90 9.80 11.47
N SER A 54 -11.13 9.34 12.45
CA SER A 54 -10.16 10.16 13.17
C SER A 54 -8.82 10.17 12.44
N PHE A 55 -7.82 10.82 13.05
CA PHE A 55 -6.47 10.89 12.48
C PHE A 55 -5.83 9.50 12.36
N GLU A 56 -6.17 8.58 13.26
CA GLU A 56 -5.70 7.19 13.25
C GLU A 56 -6.12 6.45 11.97
N GLN A 57 -7.41 6.56 11.58
CA GLN A 57 -7.89 5.97 10.32
C GLN A 57 -7.19 6.56 9.10
N LEU A 58 -6.88 7.86 9.13
CA LEU A 58 -6.13 8.50 8.05
C LEU A 58 -4.74 7.87 7.91
N CYS A 59 -4.01 7.66 9.01
CA CYS A 59 -2.70 7.02 8.99
C CYS A 59 -2.77 5.57 8.49
N ILE A 60 -3.80 4.82 8.90
CA ILE A 60 -4.02 3.43 8.46
C ILE A 60 -4.31 3.39 6.95
N ASN A 61 -5.24 4.21 6.47
CA ASN A 61 -5.63 4.25 5.07
C ASN A 61 -4.50 4.77 4.16
N TYR A 62 -3.72 5.75 4.63
CA TYR A 62 -2.52 6.21 3.93
C TYR A 62 -1.47 5.09 3.77
N THR A 63 -1.24 4.33 4.84
CA THR A 63 -0.32 3.19 4.80
C THR A 63 -0.80 2.13 3.80
N ASN A 64 -2.11 1.84 3.80
CA ASN A 64 -2.70 0.91 2.85
C ASN A 64 -2.61 1.39 1.39
N GLU A 65 -2.79 2.68 1.13
CA GLU A 65 -2.63 3.26 -0.21
C GLU A 65 -1.20 3.08 -0.74
N LYS A 66 -0.19 3.29 0.12
CA LYS A 66 1.23 3.04 -0.22
C LYS A 66 1.52 1.57 -0.48
N LEU A 67 0.94 0.67 0.31
CA LEU A 67 1.10 -0.77 0.09
C LEU A 67 0.41 -1.23 -1.18
N GLN A 68 -0.75 -0.66 -1.51
CA GLN A 68 -1.43 -0.95 -2.75
C GLN A 68 -0.65 -0.43 -3.96
N GLN A 69 -0.03 0.74 -3.85
CA GLN A 69 0.89 1.25 -4.88
C GLN A 69 2.08 0.30 -5.09
N LEU A 70 2.69 -0.17 -3.99
CA LEU A 70 3.78 -1.16 -4.06
C LEU A 70 3.32 -2.45 -4.73
N PHE A 71 2.17 -3.00 -4.34
CA PHE A 71 1.61 -4.22 -4.93
C PHE A 71 1.37 -4.05 -6.43
N ASN A 72 0.73 -2.95 -6.85
CA ASN A 72 0.44 -2.67 -8.25
C ASN A 72 1.74 -2.57 -9.07
N HIS A 73 2.75 -1.88 -8.53
CA HIS A 73 4.04 -1.74 -9.20
C HIS A 73 4.79 -3.07 -9.33
N THR A 74 4.86 -3.85 -8.25
CA THR A 74 5.54 -5.15 -8.25
C THR A 74 4.83 -6.15 -9.18
N MET A 75 3.50 -6.26 -9.09
CA MET A 75 2.73 -7.12 -9.99
C MET A 75 2.94 -6.75 -11.45
N PHE A 76 2.96 -5.45 -11.77
CA PHE A 76 3.18 -4.97 -13.13
C PHE A 76 4.55 -5.34 -13.67
N ILE A 77 5.62 -5.17 -12.87
CA ILE A 77 6.97 -5.58 -13.27
C ILE A 77 7.01 -7.08 -13.58
N LEU A 78 6.40 -7.91 -12.73
CA LEU A 78 6.36 -9.36 -12.92
C LEU A 78 5.59 -9.76 -14.19
N GLU A 79 4.46 -9.10 -14.48
CA GLU A 79 3.72 -9.33 -15.72
C GLU A 79 4.57 -8.92 -16.95
N GLN A 80 5.25 -7.77 -16.91
CA GLN A 80 6.12 -7.36 -18.01
C GLN A 80 7.26 -8.36 -18.28
N GLU A 81 7.89 -8.87 -17.22
CA GLU A 81 8.94 -9.90 -17.33
C GLU A 81 8.40 -11.20 -17.94
N GLU A 82 7.18 -11.60 -17.60
CA GLU A 82 6.54 -12.81 -18.16
C GLU A 82 6.20 -12.61 -19.65
N TYR A 83 5.59 -11.48 -20.01
CA TYR A 83 5.25 -11.20 -21.42
C TYR A 83 6.50 -11.12 -22.30
N GLN A 84 7.59 -10.53 -21.80
CA GLN A 84 8.88 -10.54 -22.50
C GLN A 84 9.45 -11.95 -22.67
N ARG A 85 9.33 -12.80 -21.64
CA ARG A 85 9.76 -14.20 -21.68
C ARG A 85 8.97 -15.02 -22.70
N GLU A 86 7.66 -14.75 -22.81
CA GLU A 86 6.76 -15.43 -23.75
C GLU A 86 6.80 -14.81 -25.17
N GLY A 87 7.49 -13.68 -25.36
CA GLY A 87 7.57 -12.99 -26.65
C GLY A 87 6.27 -12.31 -27.08
N ILE A 88 5.39 -11.97 -26.13
CA ILE A 88 4.11 -11.31 -26.37
C ILE A 88 4.30 -9.79 -26.34
N GLU A 89 3.73 -9.09 -27.32
CA GLU A 89 3.80 -7.63 -27.40
C GLU A 89 3.05 -6.99 -26.22
N TRP A 90 3.77 -6.18 -25.43
CA TRP A 90 3.22 -5.47 -24.28
C TRP A 90 2.75 -4.07 -24.68
N ASN A 91 1.44 -3.82 -24.57
CA ASN A 91 0.90 -2.47 -24.67
C ASN A 91 1.03 -1.76 -23.31
N PHE A 92 1.86 -0.72 -23.23
CA PHE A 92 2.10 0.02 -21.99
C PHE A 92 0.81 0.68 -21.45
N ILE A 93 0.35 0.23 -20.28
CA ILE A 93 -0.65 0.90 -19.47
C ILE A 93 -0.07 1.01 -18.05
N ASP A 94 0.29 2.21 -17.61
CA ASP A 94 0.91 2.40 -16.29
C ASP A 94 -0.15 2.51 -15.18
N PHE A 95 -0.48 1.37 -14.56
CA PHE A 95 -1.42 1.29 -13.43
C PHE A 95 -0.85 1.85 -12.11
N GLY A 96 0.46 2.13 -12.03
CA GLY A 96 1.11 2.65 -10.82
C GLY A 96 0.78 4.12 -10.53
N LEU A 97 0.34 4.85 -11.55
CA LEU A 97 0.02 6.28 -11.48
C LEU A 97 -1.39 6.59 -10.98
N ASP A 98 -2.30 5.60 -10.92
CA ASP A 98 -3.70 5.84 -10.52
C ASP A 98 -3.86 6.20 -9.04
N LEU A 99 -2.98 5.68 -8.18
CA LEU A 99 -2.97 5.93 -6.73
C LEU A 99 -2.08 7.12 -6.33
N GLN A 100 -1.20 7.55 -7.24
CA GLN A 100 -0.22 8.60 -7.01
C GLN A 100 -0.84 9.97 -6.66
N PRO A 101 -1.95 10.42 -7.28
CA PRO A 101 -2.63 11.65 -6.88
C PRO A 101 -3.16 11.64 -5.44
N CYS A 102 -3.63 10.49 -4.93
CA CYS A 102 -4.14 10.36 -3.55
C CYS A 102 -2.99 10.44 -2.54
N ILE A 103 -1.87 9.81 -2.86
CA ILE A 103 -0.64 9.86 -2.08
C ILE A 103 -0.05 11.27 -2.06
N GLU A 104 0.05 11.94 -3.22
CA GLU A 104 0.57 13.30 -3.32
C GLU A 104 -0.32 14.32 -2.56
N LEU A 105 -1.63 14.08 -2.50
CA LEU A 105 -2.55 14.92 -1.72
C LEU A 105 -2.23 14.88 -0.22
N ILE A 106 -1.66 13.78 0.28
CA ILE A 106 -1.29 13.58 1.68
C ILE A 106 0.16 14.02 1.95
N GLU A 107 1.09 13.76 1.02
CA GLU A 107 2.52 14.07 1.18
C GLU A 107 2.89 15.53 0.88
N ARG A 108 2.11 16.26 0.08
CA ARG A 108 2.45 17.65 -0.25
C ARG A 108 2.30 18.57 0.97
N PRO A 109 3.31 19.42 1.28
CA PRO A 109 3.23 20.38 2.37
C PRO A 109 2.36 21.59 1.96
N VAL A 110 1.04 21.42 1.92
CA VAL A 110 0.11 22.54 1.68
C VAL A 110 -0.46 23.02 3.02
N ARG A 111 -0.29 24.32 3.23
CA ARG A 111 -0.57 25.06 4.46
C ARG A 111 -1.96 24.78 5.05
N ALA A 112 -1.94 24.56 6.36
CA ALA A 112 -3.01 24.70 7.35
C ALA A 112 -4.13 23.67 7.32
N ARG A 113 -4.23 22.91 8.43
CA ARG A 113 -5.39 22.42 9.22
C ARG A 113 -6.78 22.16 8.58
N THR A 114 -7.15 22.76 7.45
CA THR A 114 -8.42 22.57 6.73
C THR A 114 -8.43 21.35 5.79
N THR A 115 -7.26 20.82 5.43
CA THR A 115 -7.17 19.64 4.53
C THR A 115 -7.39 18.32 5.26
N LEU A 116 -6.96 18.17 6.52
CA LEU A 116 -7.07 16.92 7.30
C LEU A 116 -8.51 16.38 7.35
N ALA A 117 -9.50 17.24 7.62
CA ALA A 117 -10.91 16.85 7.63
C ALA A 117 -11.43 16.43 6.23
N ARG A 118 -10.94 17.06 5.15
CA ARG A 118 -11.27 16.67 3.77
C ARG A 118 -10.63 15.35 3.36
N VAL A 119 -9.41 15.05 3.84
CA VAL A 119 -8.72 13.79 3.55
C VAL A 119 -9.33 12.64 4.36
N CYS A 120 -9.71 12.85 5.63
CA CYS A 120 -10.42 11.83 6.43
C CYS A 120 -11.78 11.40 5.82
N GLY A 121 -12.40 12.24 4.97
CA GLY A 121 -13.60 11.89 4.20
C GLY A 121 -13.32 11.32 2.80
N LEU A 122 -12.07 11.38 2.33
CA LEU A 122 -11.61 10.83 1.05
C LEU A 122 -11.24 9.36 1.20
N VAL A 123 -12.16 8.58 1.78
CA VAL A 123 -12.08 7.13 1.66
C VAL A 123 -12.62 6.80 0.27
N ARG A 124 -11.73 6.62 -0.71
CA ARG A 124 -12.11 5.83 -1.86
C ARG A 124 -12.07 4.38 -1.39
N PRO A 125 -13.21 3.66 -1.31
CA PRO A 125 -13.10 2.22 -1.38
C PRO A 125 -12.33 1.96 -2.66
N ALA A 126 -11.28 1.13 -2.59
CA ALA A 126 -10.62 0.60 -3.77
C ALA A 126 -11.72 -0.03 -4.63
N ARG A 127 -12.31 0.75 -5.53
CA ARG A 127 -13.27 0.27 -6.52
C ARG A 127 -12.43 -0.62 -7.38
N THR A 128 -12.54 -1.92 -7.13
CA THR A 128 -12.11 -2.99 -8.02
C THR A 128 -10.72 -2.72 -8.59
N LEU A 129 -9.69 -3.12 -7.86
CA LEU A 129 -8.47 -3.49 -8.55
C LEU A 129 -8.87 -4.54 -9.61
N PRO A 130 -8.64 -4.31 -10.91
CA PRO A 130 -8.81 -5.33 -11.92
C PRO A 130 -7.73 -6.43 -11.81
N ALA A 131 -7.08 -6.61 -10.66
CA ALA A 131 -6.09 -7.67 -10.43
C ALA A 131 -6.69 -9.09 -10.55
N LEU A 132 -8.02 -9.23 -10.55
CA LEU A 132 -8.71 -10.49 -10.88
C LEU A 132 -9.21 -10.56 -12.34
N ARG A 133 -8.97 -9.53 -13.17
CA ARG A 133 -9.33 -9.52 -14.60
C ARG A 133 -8.18 -9.89 -15.54
N CYS A 134 -6.96 -10.10 -15.03
CA CYS A 134 -5.87 -10.69 -15.82
C CYS A 134 -6.01 -12.21 -16.04
N ALA A 135 -6.97 -12.89 -15.40
CA ALA A 135 -7.22 -14.31 -15.65
C ALA A 135 -8.28 -14.60 -16.74
N ARG A 136 -8.80 -13.58 -17.46
CA ARG A 136 -9.89 -13.81 -18.44
C ARG A 136 -10.01 -12.78 -19.57
N LEU A 137 -8.90 -12.42 -20.21
CA LEU A 137 -8.92 -11.99 -21.62
C LEU A 137 -8.44 -13.17 -22.48
N PRO A 138 -9.21 -13.61 -23.49
CA PRO A 138 -8.98 -14.87 -24.17
C PRO A 138 -7.75 -14.79 -25.09
N PRO A 139 -7.11 -15.93 -25.40
CA PRO A 139 -6.08 -16.00 -26.42
C PRO A 139 -6.75 -15.89 -27.79
N GLY A 140 -6.24 -15.05 -28.69
CA GLY A 140 -6.68 -15.03 -30.08
C GLY A 140 -5.93 -14.01 -30.94
N PRO A 141 -5.63 -14.33 -32.21
CA PRO A 141 -4.29 -14.18 -32.78
C PRO A 141 -4.18 -13.03 -33.78
N CYS A 142 -2.93 -12.64 -34.06
CA CYS A 142 -2.57 -12.01 -35.32
C CYS A 142 -3.01 -12.89 -36.50
N GLU A 143 -4.03 -12.47 -37.26
CA GLU A 143 -4.11 -12.76 -38.69
C GLU A 143 -3.92 -11.45 -39.45
N LEU A 144 -2.68 -11.25 -39.92
CA LEU A 144 -2.36 -10.33 -41.00
C LEU A 144 -2.57 -11.06 -42.33
N SER A 145 -3.45 -10.49 -43.15
CA SER A 145 -3.26 -10.23 -44.59
C SER A 145 -3.94 -11.13 -45.65
N HIS A 146 -4.59 -10.43 -46.59
CA HIS A 146 -4.92 -10.74 -47.99
C HIS A 146 -5.95 -11.85 -48.26
N THR A 147 -7.13 -11.56 -48.81
CA THR A 147 -7.33 -11.05 -50.20
C THR A 147 -8.80 -10.62 -50.38
N SER A 148 -9.01 -9.50 -51.09
CA SER A 148 -10.30 -9.11 -51.69
C SER A 148 -10.67 -10.08 -52.85
N PRO A 149 -11.89 -10.07 -53.43
CA PRO A 149 -12.69 -8.90 -53.84
C PRO A 149 -13.90 -8.61 -52.95
#